data_AF-A0A955Z5E2-F1
#
_entry.id   AF-A0A955Z5E2-F1
#
_cell.length_a   1.000
_cell.length_b   1.000
_cell.length_c   1.000
_cell.angle_alpha   90.00
_cell.angle_beta   90.00
_cell.angle_gamma   90.00
#
_symmetry.space_group_name_H-M   'P 1'
#
loop_
_entity.id
_entity.type
_entity.pdbx_description
1 polymer ?
#
loop_
_entity_poly.entity_id
_entity_poly.type
_entity_poly.pdbx_seq_one_letter_code
_entity_poly.pdbx_strand_id
1 'polypeptide(L)'
;MNPARVLAVCALLLAPVACGTPPKLVVPPLTVATPTLLPEDEAEGRPVTRKVDVVDVLHGARVPDPYRWLEDGDADEVKEWTEAQNTYTRKVLDAIGGRDALAKDVTALLQVGYVSAPSSRQTRAGTR
;
A
#
# COMPACT_ATOMS: atom_id res chain seq x y z
N MET A 1 -0.76 -59.42 34.19
CA MET A 1 -0.87 -59.74 35.63
C MET A 1 0.56 -59.85 36.18
N ASN A 2 1.04 -59.04 37.12
CA ASN A 2 0.31 -58.43 38.22
C ASN A 2 0.79 -56.99 38.54
N PRO A 3 -0.11 -56.19 39.13
CA PRO A 3 0.03 -54.79 39.48
C PRO A 3 0.58 -54.62 40.91
N ALA A 4 1.13 -53.43 41.19
CA ALA A 4 1.27 -52.77 42.50
C ALA A 4 2.49 -51.84 42.35
N ARG A 5 2.39 -50.52 42.43
CA ARG A 5 2.18 -49.68 43.63
C ARG A 5 2.11 -48.24 43.06
N VAL A 6 0.98 -47.54 42.99
CA VAL A 6 0.25 -46.80 44.04
C VAL A 6 1.13 -45.94 44.95
N LEU A 7 0.90 -44.62 44.83
CA LEU A 7 1.08 -43.51 45.79
C LEU A 7 2.50 -43.00 46.11
N ALA A 8 2.81 -41.78 45.62
CA ALA A 8 3.41 -40.73 46.44
C ALA A 8 3.15 -39.33 45.83
N VAL A 9 2.58 -38.47 46.66
CA VAL A 9 2.09 -37.10 46.42
C VAL A 9 3.22 -36.08 46.66
N CYS A 10 3.10 -34.91 46.02
CA CYS A 10 3.76 -33.62 46.32
C CYS A 10 5.29 -33.54 46.32
N ALA A 11 5.82 -32.91 45.27
CA ALA A 11 6.92 -31.96 45.40
C ALA A 11 6.66 -30.77 44.45
N LEU A 12 6.03 -29.74 44.98
CA LEU A 12 5.87 -28.43 44.37
C LEU A 12 7.04 -27.55 44.85
N LEU A 13 7.54 -26.70 43.95
CA LEU A 13 8.45 -25.55 44.15
C LEU A 13 9.97 -25.81 43.99
N LEU A 14 10.47 -25.58 42.76
CA LEU A 14 11.37 -24.46 42.45
C LEU A 14 11.60 -24.40 40.92
N ALA A 15 10.79 -23.62 40.20
CA ALA A 15 11.12 -23.24 38.83
C ALA A 15 11.72 -21.83 38.87
N PRO A 16 12.97 -21.61 38.45
CA PRO A 16 13.52 -20.27 38.34
C PRO A 16 12.71 -19.51 37.29
N VAL A 17 12.20 -18.33 37.68
CA VAL A 17 11.67 -17.35 36.74
C VAL A 17 12.86 -16.86 35.91
N ALA A 18 13.13 -17.55 34.81
CA ALA A 18 14.05 -17.09 33.80
C ALA A 18 13.42 -15.86 33.15
N CYS A 19 14.04 -14.69 33.36
CA CYS A 19 13.75 -13.50 32.59
C CYS A 19 14.17 -13.79 31.15
N GLY A 20 13.24 -14.27 30.33
CA GLY A 20 13.47 -14.56 28.92
C GLY A 20 13.93 -13.29 28.22
N THR A 21 15.08 -13.37 27.56
CA THR A 21 15.58 -12.31 26.69
C THR A 21 14.50 -12.01 25.64
N PRO A 22 14.09 -10.74 25.42
CA PRO A 22 13.15 -10.44 24.36
C PRO A 22 13.75 -10.88 23.02
N PRO A 23 12.99 -11.55 22.15
CA PRO A 23 13.48 -11.93 20.85
C PRO A 23 13.94 -10.67 20.13
N LYS A 24 15.19 -10.66 19.64
CA LYS A 24 15.69 -9.58 18.79
C LYS A 24 14.79 -9.53 17.56
N LEU A 25 14.03 -8.44 17.42
CA LEU A 25 13.36 -8.09 16.18
C LEU A 25 14.43 -7.91 15.12
N VAL A 26 14.69 -8.97 14.35
CA VAL A 26 15.44 -8.85 13.10
C VAL A 26 14.47 -8.20 12.11
N VAL A 27 14.44 -6.88 12.11
CA VAL A 27 13.88 -6.14 10.98
C VAL A 27 14.81 -6.42 9.79
N PRO A 28 14.37 -7.15 8.76
CA PRO A 28 15.15 -7.24 7.54
C PRO A 28 15.38 -5.79 7.05
N PRO A 29 16.56 -5.47 6.51
CA PRO A 29 16.75 -4.17 5.89
C PRO A 29 15.62 -3.97 4.88
N LEU A 30 14.95 -2.83 4.97
CA LEU A 30 14.08 -2.31 3.92
C LEU A 30 14.98 -2.05 2.71
N THR A 31 15.36 -3.12 2.00
CA THR A 31 15.84 -3.02 0.64
C THR A 31 14.63 -2.58 -0.16
N VAL A 32 14.46 -1.26 -0.27
CA VAL A 32 13.65 -0.68 -1.34
C VAL A 32 14.32 -1.19 -2.61
N ALA A 33 13.74 -2.22 -3.22
CA ALA A 33 14.08 -2.58 -4.57
C ALA A 33 13.82 -1.30 -5.38
N THR A 34 14.88 -0.58 -5.73
CA THR A 34 14.80 0.44 -6.76
C THR A 34 14.19 -0.28 -7.95
N PRO A 35 12.97 0.07 -8.40
CA PRO A 35 12.42 -0.57 -9.57
C PRO A 35 13.43 -0.27 -10.68
N THR A 36 14.11 -1.32 -11.14
CA THR A 36 14.87 -1.26 -12.39
C THR A 36 13.90 -0.72 -13.41
N LEU A 37 14.15 0.48 -13.92
CA LEU A 37 13.42 1.01 -15.08
C LEU A 37 13.62 -0.03 -16.18
N LEU A 38 12.59 -0.82 -16.42
CA LEU A 38 12.56 -1.76 -17.53
C LEU A 38 12.85 -0.94 -18.80
N PRO A 39 13.70 -1.44 -19.72
CA PRO A 39 13.94 -0.77 -20.99
C PRO A 39 12.59 -0.44 -21.64
N GLU A 40 12.47 0.77 -22.20
CA GLU A 40 11.19 1.34 -22.67
C GLU A 40 10.52 0.52 -23.78
N ASP A 41 11.28 -0.40 -24.40
CA ASP A 41 10.93 -1.10 -25.64
C ASP A 41 10.30 -2.49 -25.45
N GLU A 42 10.29 -3.05 -24.24
CA GLU A 42 9.74 -4.40 -23.99
C GLU A 42 8.54 -4.34 -23.02
N ALA A 43 7.53 -3.55 -23.41
CA ALA A 43 6.26 -3.40 -22.69
C ALA A 43 5.14 -4.18 -23.38
N GLU A 44 5.33 -5.49 -23.60
CA GLU A 44 4.34 -6.33 -24.26
C GLU A 44 3.00 -6.29 -23.49
N GLY A 45 1.97 -5.71 -24.12
CA GLY A 45 0.63 -5.56 -23.56
C GLY A 45 0.34 -4.23 -22.82
N ARG A 46 1.24 -3.24 -22.81
CA ARG A 46 0.93 -1.89 -22.32
C ARG A 46 -0.03 -1.17 -23.28
N PRO A 47 -1.02 -0.39 -22.80
CA PRO A 47 -1.85 0.42 -23.68
C PRO A 47 -1.03 1.52 -24.37
N VAL A 48 -1.26 1.68 -25.68
CA VAL A 48 -0.60 2.70 -26.50
C VAL A 48 -1.17 4.08 -26.14
N THR A 49 -0.29 5.07 -25.99
CA THR A 49 -0.67 6.48 -25.77
C THR A 49 -0.27 7.30 -26.99
N ARG A 50 -1.26 7.90 -27.69
CA ARG A 50 -0.98 8.75 -28.84
C ARG A 50 -0.27 10.04 -28.41
N LYS A 51 0.58 10.55 -29.30
CA LYS A 51 1.26 11.85 -29.17
C LYS A 51 0.66 12.84 -30.17
N VAL A 52 0.59 14.12 -29.80
CA VAL A 52 0.20 15.23 -30.69
C VAL A 52 1.28 16.29 -30.74
N ASP A 53 1.34 17.06 -31.81
CA ASP A 53 2.33 18.13 -31.97
C ASP A 53 1.82 19.45 -31.39
N VAL A 54 1.57 19.48 -30.07
CA VAL A 54 1.25 20.71 -29.33
C VAL A 54 2.53 21.28 -28.74
N VAL A 55 2.77 22.58 -28.94
CA VAL A 55 3.97 23.27 -28.45
C VAL A 55 3.60 24.65 -27.92
N ASP A 56 3.91 24.91 -26.65
CA ASP A 56 3.77 26.23 -26.04
C ASP A 56 5.05 27.05 -26.19
N VAL A 57 4.93 28.39 -26.15
CA VAL A 57 6.08 29.30 -26.11
C VAL A 57 6.06 30.07 -24.80
N LEU A 58 6.92 29.69 -23.87
CA LEU A 58 7.04 30.30 -22.54
C LEU A 58 8.33 31.12 -22.48
N HIS A 59 8.20 32.44 -22.33
CA HIS A 59 9.35 33.36 -22.28
C HIS A 59 10.33 33.22 -23.46
N GLY A 60 9.80 32.92 -24.65
CA GLY A 60 10.59 32.70 -25.86
C GLY A 60 11.14 31.28 -26.03
N ALA A 61 10.98 30.39 -25.05
CA ALA A 61 11.34 28.98 -25.15
C ALA A 61 10.17 28.12 -25.66
N ARG A 62 10.43 27.21 -26.60
CA ARG A 62 9.45 26.25 -27.12
C ARG A 62 9.37 25.02 -26.20
N VAL A 63 8.19 24.68 -25.73
CA VAL A 63 7.93 23.56 -24.82
C VAL A 63 6.90 22.61 -25.45
N PRO A 64 7.30 21.44 -25.98
CA PRO A 64 6.36 20.48 -26.54
C PRO A 64 5.59 19.77 -25.43
N ASP A 65 4.28 19.65 -25.60
CA ASP A 65 3.39 18.90 -24.73
C ASP A 65 2.59 17.87 -25.53
N PRO A 66 3.19 16.70 -25.81
CA PRO A 66 2.60 15.72 -26.69
C PRO A 66 1.36 15.02 -26.13
N TYR A 67 1.06 15.23 -24.84
CA TYR A 67 -0.04 14.58 -24.14
C TYR A 67 -1.08 15.58 -23.61
N ARG A 68 -1.08 16.82 -24.11
CA ARG A 68 -2.08 17.85 -23.78
C ARG A 68 -3.53 17.35 -23.82
N TRP A 69 -3.83 16.42 -24.73
CA TRP A 69 -5.16 15.81 -24.85
C TRP A 69 -5.63 15.04 -23.60
N LEU A 70 -4.71 14.55 -22.76
CA LEU A 70 -5.03 13.88 -21.49
C LEU A 70 -5.51 14.85 -20.39
N GLU A 71 -5.39 16.16 -20.59
CA GLU A 71 -5.82 17.16 -19.60
C GLU A 71 -7.34 17.31 -19.55
N ASP A 72 -8.06 16.95 -20.62
CA ASP A 72 -9.52 16.97 -20.65
C ASP A 72 -10.10 15.65 -20.12
N GLY A 73 -10.23 15.56 -18.79
CA GLY A 73 -10.75 14.35 -18.11
C GLY A 73 -12.19 13.97 -18.48
N ASP A 74 -12.98 14.88 -19.05
CA ASP A 74 -14.35 14.61 -19.46
C ASP A 74 -14.46 14.08 -20.89
N ALA A 75 -13.41 14.22 -21.70
CA ALA A 75 -13.36 13.69 -23.06
C ALA A 75 -13.45 12.16 -23.08
N ASP A 76 -14.23 11.61 -24.01
CA ASP A 76 -14.43 10.16 -24.14
C ASP A 76 -13.11 9.43 -24.41
N GLU A 77 -12.20 10.02 -25.19
CA GLU A 77 -10.88 9.45 -25.46
C GLU A 77 -10.00 9.31 -24.20
N VAL A 78 -10.11 10.24 -23.24
CA VAL A 78 -9.35 10.19 -21.99
C VAL A 78 -9.93 9.12 -21.07
N LYS A 79 -11.26 8.96 -21.05
CA LYS A 79 -11.93 7.89 -20.33
C LYS A 79 -11.54 6.51 -20.88
N GLU A 80 -11.56 6.34 -22.20
CA GLU A 80 -11.13 5.09 -22.86
C GLU A 80 -9.66 4.77 -22.57
N TRP A 81 -8.79 5.77 -22.67
CA TRP A 81 -7.37 5.60 -22.34
C TRP A 81 -7.18 5.23 -20.86
N THR A 82 -7.91 5.89 -19.95
CA THR A 82 -7.86 5.60 -18.51
C THR A 82 -8.29 4.18 -18.22
N GLU A 83 -9.36 3.69 -18.85
CA GLU A 83 -9.83 2.31 -18.67
C GLU A 83 -8.80 1.29 -19.17
N ALA A 84 -8.15 1.57 -20.30
CA ALA A 84 -7.08 0.71 -20.80
C ALA A 84 -5.88 0.65 -19.83
N GLN A 85 -5.46 1.80 -19.28
CA GLN A 85 -4.40 1.86 -18.27
C GLN A 85 -4.79 1.14 -16.97
N ASN A 86 -6.03 1.32 -16.51
CA ASN A 86 -6.56 0.63 -15.33
C ASN A 86 -6.59 -0.88 -15.55
N THR A 87 -7.04 -1.34 -16.72
CA THR A 87 -7.07 -2.77 -17.08
C THR A 87 -5.68 -3.38 -17.04
N TYR A 88 -4.69 -2.72 -17.66
CA TYR A 88 -3.31 -3.15 -17.60
C TYR A 88 -2.76 -3.17 -16.17
N THR A 89 -3.05 -2.13 -15.39
CA THR A 89 -2.64 -2.02 -13.99
C THR A 89 -3.24 -3.16 -13.15
N ARG A 90 -4.53 -3.48 -13.34
CA ARG A 90 -5.17 -4.63 -12.67
C ARG A 90 -4.50 -5.93 -13.03
N LYS A 91 -4.23 -6.19 -14.32
CA LYS A 91 -3.49 -7.38 -14.75
C LYS A 91 -2.15 -7.54 -14.01
N VAL A 92 -1.41 -6.44 -13.83
CA VAL A 92 -0.12 -6.45 -13.12
C VAL A 92 -0.31 -6.67 -11.61
N LEU A 93 -1.21 -5.92 -10.98
CA LEU A 93 -1.40 -5.96 -9.53
C LEU A 93 -2.07 -7.24 -9.05
N ASP A 94 -2.98 -7.80 -9.82
CA ASP A 94 -3.72 -9.02 -9.47
C ASP A 94 -2.83 -10.28 -9.55
N ALA A 95 -1.71 -10.20 -10.28
CA ALA A 95 -0.70 -11.24 -10.30
C ALA A 95 0.19 -11.26 -9.04
N ILE A 96 0.14 -10.21 -8.19
CA ILE A 96 0.97 -10.12 -6.99
C ILE A 96 0.37 -10.99 -5.88
N GLY A 97 1.06 -12.09 -5.57
CA GLY A 97 0.70 -12.95 -4.45
C GLY A 97 0.65 -12.21 -3.11
N GLY A 98 -0.35 -12.52 -2.28
CA GLY A 98 -0.52 -11.93 -0.94
C GLY A 98 -1.22 -10.57 -0.89
N ARG A 99 -1.55 -9.96 -2.05
CA ARG A 99 -2.26 -8.68 -2.13
C ARG A 99 -3.59 -8.69 -1.37
N ASP A 100 -4.39 -9.73 -1.55
CA ASP A 100 -5.72 -9.83 -0.92
C ASP A 100 -5.64 -10.07 0.59
N ALA A 101 -4.64 -10.82 1.06
CA ALA A 101 -4.38 -11.01 2.47
C ALA A 101 -3.99 -9.69 3.15
N LEU A 102 -3.07 -8.93 2.53
CA LEU A 102 -2.69 -7.61 3.01
C LEU A 102 -3.88 -6.64 3.04
N ALA A 103 -4.69 -6.63 1.97
CA ALA A 103 -5.89 -5.77 1.90
C ALA A 103 -6.88 -6.08 3.03
N LYS A 104 -7.07 -7.36 3.37
CA LYS A 104 -7.89 -7.79 4.50
C LYS A 104 -7.33 -7.30 5.84
N ASP A 105 -6.03 -7.47 6.07
CA ASP A 105 -5.39 -7.08 7.33
C ASP A 105 -5.45 -5.56 7.54
N VAL A 106 -5.13 -4.77 6.52
CA VAL A 106 -5.24 -3.31 6.56
C VAL A 106 -6.69 -2.89 6.82
N THR A 107 -7.65 -3.52 6.16
CA THR A 107 -9.07 -3.25 6.38
C THR A 107 -9.49 -3.48 7.83
N ALA A 108 -9.06 -4.60 8.43
CA ALA A 108 -9.35 -4.90 9.82
C ALA A 108 -8.74 -3.88 10.79
N LEU A 109 -7.52 -3.41 10.51
CA LEU A 109 -6.84 -2.40 11.32
C LEU A 109 -7.53 -1.03 11.24
N LEU A 110 -8.07 -0.64 10.08
CA LEU A 110 -8.72 0.66 9.89
C LEU A 110 -10.15 0.74 10.46
N GLN A 111 -10.74 -0.39 10.90
CA GLN A 111 -12.09 -0.41 11.49
C GLN A 111 -12.14 0.10 12.94
N VAL A 112 -11.00 0.20 13.63
CA VAL A 112 -10.94 0.83 14.95
C VAL A 112 -11.04 2.35 14.73
N GLY A 113 -12.22 2.93 15.02
CA GLY A 113 -12.50 4.34 14.74
C GLY A 113 -11.42 5.31 15.25
N TYR A 114 -11.34 6.49 14.64
CA TYR A 114 -10.36 7.52 15.01
C TYR A 114 -11.05 8.74 15.65
N VAL A 115 -10.40 9.34 16.65
CA VAL A 115 -10.81 10.62 17.25
C VAL A 115 -9.76 11.67 16.92
N SER A 116 -10.18 12.75 16.27
CA SER A 116 -9.31 13.89 15.95
C SER A 116 -9.21 14.87 17.13
N ALA A 117 -8.26 15.80 17.03
CA ALA A 117 -8.17 16.91 17.98
C ALA A 117 -9.49 17.71 18.01
N PRO A 118 -9.93 18.18 19.19
CA PRO A 118 -11.12 19.03 19.28
C PRO A 118 -10.87 20.36 18.56
N SER A 119 -11.86 20.83 17.81
CA SER A 119 -11.82 22.15 17.16
C SER A 119 -12.76 23.13 17.87
N SER A 120 -12.22 24.27 18.33
CA SER A 120 -13.05 25.37 18.83
C SER A 120 -13.62 26.17 17.66
N ARG A 121 -14.92 26.50 17.70
CA ARG A 121 -15.54 27.42 16.74
C ARG A 121 -15.86 28.73 17.44
N GLN A 122 -15.25 29.82 17.00
CA GLN A 122 -15.70 31.15 17.39
C GLN A 122 -17.04 31.46 16.71
N THR A 123 -18.06 31.71 17.51
CA THR A 123 -19.35 32.22 17.06
C THR A 123 -19.50 33.67 17.55
N ARG A 124 -20.45 34.42 16.98
CA ARG A 124 -20.74 35.80 17.40
C ARG A 124 -21.14 35.91 18.88
N ALA A 125 -21.56 34.80 19.49
CA ALA A 125 -21.92 34.70 20.91
C ALA A 125 -20.79 34.15 21.81
N GLY A 126 -19.58 33.92 21.27
CA GLY A 126 -18.42 33.36 21.99
C GLY A 126 -17.87 32.06 21.36
N THR A 127 -16.79 31.55 21.94
CA THR A 127 -16.14 30.30 21.52
C THR A 127 -16.91 29.09 22.06
N ARG A 128 -17.33 28.16 21.19
CA ARG A 128 -17.87 26.85 21.56
C ARG A 128 -16.94 25.73 21.13
#